data_AF-A0A8H6REA0-F1
#
_entry.id   AF-A0A8H6REA0-F1
#
_cell.length_a   1.000
_cell.length_b   1.000
_cell.length_c   1.000
_cell.angle_alpha   90.00
_cell.angle_beta   90.00
_cell.angle_gamma   90.00
#
_symmetry.space_group_name_H-M   'P 1'
#
loop_
_entity.id
_entity.type
_entity.pdbx_description
1 polymer ?
#
loop_
_entity_poly.entity_id
_entity_poly.type
_entity_poly.pdbx_seq_one_letter_code
_entity_poly.pdbx_strand_id
1 'polypeptide(L)'
;MASGGESATQWLDDDTRVDVYALFVLDANVPHSMIEEVITKNEDDEDYYLWLADSYDQLPEIEEDQRPMGTVPPVDTLWQSPFIGKSIQDAADFVRNAPKPLCKVFFAVLEKDRYENDDKVTICKIVNREVQAIPCTTEDVTNHLLGHDRDTWEESFRRWREEGVGL
;
A
#
# COMPACT_ATOMS: atom_id res chain seq x y z
N MET A 1 -27.79 13.04 -39.90
CA MET A 1 -28.20 12.12 -38.82
C MET A 1 -26.98 11.95 -37.93
N ALA A 2 -26.84 12.87 -36.98
CA ALA A 2 -25.94 12.68 -35.85
C ALA A 2 -26.68 11.84 -34.78
N SER A 3 -25.92 11.33 -33.81
CA SER A 3 -26.28 10.50 -32.65
C SER A 3 -25.84 9.04 -32.82
N GLY A 4 -25.02 8.46 -31.96
CA GLY A 4 -24.40 8.98 -30.74
C GLY A 4 -23.25 8.05 -30.35
N GLY A 5 -22.19 8.64 -29.80
CA GLY A 5 -21.18 7.88 -29.09
C GLY A 5 -21.76 7.45 -27.74
N GLU A 6 -21.97 6.16 -27.58
CA GLU A 6 -22.10 5.49 -26.28
C GLU A 6 -20.67 5.01 -25.98
N SER A 7 -19.83 5.65 -25.17
CA SER A 7 -20.00 6.11 -23.79
C SER A 7 -20.70 5.09 -22.91
N ALA A 8 -20.03 3.97 -22.70
CA ALA A 8 -20.15 3.18 -21.49
C ALA A 8 -18.83 2.46 -21.29
N THR A 9 -17.84 3.23 -20.84
CA THR A 9 -16.65 2.76 -20.15
C THR A 9 -17.07 1.61 -19.28
N GLN A 10 -16.54 0.46 -19.65
CA GLN A 10 -16.91 -0.84 -19.17
C GLN A 10 -16.73 -0.86 -17.64
N TRP A 11 -17.86 -0.78 -16.94
CA TRP A 11 -18.04 -1.00 -15.50
C TRP A 11 -17.69 -2.46 -15.13
N LEU A 12 -16.47 -2.93 -15.46
CA LEU A 12 -16.05 -4.33 -15.29
C LEU A 12 -14.77 -4.53 -14.47
N ASP A 13 -14.19 -3.50 -13.88
CA ASP A 13 -13.05 -3.66 -12.94
C ASP A 13 -13.39 -3.30 -11.48
N ASP A 14 -14.65 -2.97 -11.19
CA ASP A 14 -15.14 -2.66 -9.83
C ASP A 14 -15.20 -3.90 -8.89
N ASP A 15 -14.95 -5.11 -9.39
CA ASP A 15 -15.02 -6.38 -8.63
C ASP A 15 -13.68 -7.16 -8.60
N THR A 16 -12.56 -6.48 -8.91
CA THR A 16 -11.20 -7.00 -8.62
C THR A 16 -10.70 -6.48 -7.29
N ARG A 17 -11.55 -6.54 -6.27
CA ARG A 17 -11.32 -6.06 -4.91
C ARG A 17 -9.95 -6.57 -4.45
N VAL A 18 -9.01 -5.65 -4.43
CA VAL A 18 -7.69 -5.86 -3.88
C VAL A 18 -7.89 -5.93 -2.37
N ASP A 19 -7.47 -7.03 -1.76
CA ASP A 19 -7.75 -7.26 -0.34
C ASP A 19 -6.59 -6.79 0.54
N VAL A 20 -5.35 -6.83 0.05
CA VAL A 20 -4.16 -6.47 0.84
C VAL A 20 -3.17 -5.59 0.07
N TYR A 21 -2.46 -4.74 0.82
CA TYR A 21 -1.44 -3.81 0.32
C TYR A 21 -0.09 -4.16 0.93
N ALA A 22 0.96 -4.15 0.11
CA ALA A 22 2.30 -4.40 0.61
C ALA A 22 2.79 -3.24 1.48
N LEU A 23 3.34 -3.56 2.65
CA LEU A 23 4.14 -2.66 3.48
C LEU A 23 5.62 -3.05 3.37
N PHE A 24 6.42 -2.20 2.73
CA PHE A 24 7.84 -2.43 2.57
C PHE A 24 8.65 -1.77 3.68
N VAL A 25 9.65 -2.51 4.16
CA VAL A 25 10.74 -1.99 4.99
C VAL A 25 12.00 -2.05 4.15
N LEU A 26 12.54 -0.89 3.76
CA LEU A 26 13.73 -0.82 2.90
C LEU A 26 15.02 -0.51 3.68
N ASP A 27 14.89 -0.06 4.93
CA ASP A 27 15.99 0.30 5.83
C ASP A 27 16.12 -0.73 6.97
N ALA A 28 17.33 -1.25 7.17
CA ALA A 28 17.66 -2.23 8.21
C ALA A 28 17.51 -1.67 9.63
N ASN A 29 17.45 -0.35 9.77
CA ASN A 29 17.37 0.32 11.06
C ASN A 29 15.96 0.47 11.61
N VAL A 30 14.93 0.08 10.84
CA VAL A 30 13.54 0.05 11.27
C VAL A 30 13.36 -1.10 12.28
N PRO A 31 13.03 -0.80 13.55
CA PRO A 31 12.84 -1.84 14.57
C PRO A 31 11.51 -2.57 14.38
N HIS A 32 11.46 -3.85 14.79
CA HIS A 32 10.22 -4.65 14.71
C HIS A 32 9.03 -4.00 15.41
N SER A 33 9.25 -3.33 16.55
CA SER A 33 8.19 -2.63 17.27
C SER A 33 7.51 -1.55 16.45
N MET A 34 8.25 -0.87 15.56
CA MET A 34 7.70 0.16 14.66
C MET A 34 6.84 -0.48 13.56
N ILE A 35 7.26 -1.64 13.06
CA ILE A 35 6.49 -2.40 12.08
C ILE A 35 5.16 -2.85 12.70
N GLU A 36 5.21 -3.45 13.88
CA GLU A 36 4.02 -3.88 14.62
C GLU A 36 3.10 -2.71 14.96
N GLU A 37 3.66 -1.56 15.37
CA GLU A 37 2.88 -0.37 15.66
C GLU A 37 2.15 0.16 14.43
N VAL A 38 2.81 0.23 13.26
CA VAL A 38 2.19 0.66 12.00
C VAL A 38 1.06 -0.29 11.59
N ILE A 39 1.29 -1.60 11.67
CA ILE A 39 0.28 -2.61 11.34
C ILE A 39 -0.92 -2.50 12.29
N THR A 40 -0.67 -2.34 13.59
CA THR A 40 -1.71 -2.23 14.62
C THR A 40 -2.52 -0.95 14.48
N LYS A 41 -1.88 0.20 14.19
CA LYS A 41 -2.56 1.48 13.94
C LYS A 41 -3.50 1.48 12.72
N ASN A 42 -3.35 0.49 11.85
CA ASN A 42 -4.06 0.38 10.57
C ASN A 42 -5.03 -0.81 10.52
N GLU A 43 -5.28 -1.44 11.65
CA GLU A 43 -6.34 -2.43 11.84
C GLU A 43 -7.72 -1.73 11.88
N ASP A 44 -8.73 -2.38 11.32
CA ASP A 44 -10.12 -1.90 11.33
C ASP A 44 -11.06 -3.10 11.54
N ASP A 45 -11.81 -3.12 12.64
CA ASP A 45 -12.75 -4.20 13.01
C ASP A 45 -12.13 -5.63 12.88
N GLU A 46 -10.92 -5.83 13.38
CA GLU A 46 -10.11 -7.06 13.31
C GLU A 46 -9.57 -7.41 11.91
N ASP A 47 -9.83 -6.59 10.88
CA ASP A 47 -9.26 -6.74 9.54
C ASP A 47 -7.91 -6.02 9.43
N TYR A 48 -6.89 -6.77 8.99
CA TYR A 48 -5.57 -6.22 8.65
C TYR A 48 -5.44 -6.10 7.14
N TYR A 49 -5.07 -4.92 6.65
CA TYR A 49 -4.93 -4.67 5.20
C TYR A 49 -3.48 -4.55 4.73
N LEU A 50 -2.55 -4.31 5.66
CA LEU A 50 -1.13 -4.20 5.36
C LEU A 50 -0.47 -5.58 5.49
N TRP A 51 0.04 -6.09 4.37
CA TRP A 51 0.87 -7.29 4.32
C TRP A 51 2.34 -6.88 4.31
N LEU A 52 3.08 -7.31 5.33
CA LEU A 52 4.51 -7.08 5.45
C LEU A 52 5.23 -7.76 4.28
N ALA A 53 5.89 -6.95 3.44
CA ALA A 53 6.39 -7.42 2.15
C ALA A 53 7.48 -8.48 2.30
N ASP A 54 7.17 -9.68 1.81
CA ASP A 54 8.05 -10.84 1.79
C ASP A 54 8.07 -11.49 0.39
N SER A 55 8.41 -12.77 0.29
CA SER A 55 8.23 -13.59 -0.90
C SER A 55 6.75 -13.85 -1.21
N TYR A 56 6.43 -14.09 -2.49
CA TYR A 56 5.06 -14.39 -2.90
C TYR A 56 4.51 -15.69 -2.28
N ASP A 57 5.38 -16.60 -1.84
CA ASP A 57 5.00 -17.84 -1.15
C ASP A 57 4.43 -17.57 0.26
N GLN A 58 4.55 -16.34 0.77
CA GLN A 58 4.01 -15.88 2.05
C GLN A 58 2.79 -14.96 1.88
N LEU A 59 2.25 -14.86 0.67
CA LEU A 59 1.00 -14.12 0.47
C LEU A 59 -0.16 -14.84 1.16
N PRO A 60 -1.15 -14.09 1.65
CA PRO A 60 -2.33 -14.69 2.25
C PRO A 60 -3.11 -15.50 1.21
N GLU A 61 -3.64 -16.63 1.66
CA GLU A 61 -4.48 -17.49 0.85
C GLU A 61 -5.80 -16.79 0.52
N ILE A 62 -6.35 -17.11 -0.65
CA ILE A 62 -7.67 -16.63 -1.08
C ILE A 62 -8.64 -17.77 -0.84
N GLU A 63 -9.43 -17.67 0.23
CA GLU A 63 -10.50 -18.62 0.54
C GLU A 63 -11.85 -18.08 0.01
N GLU A 64 -12.73 -18.94 -0.51
CA GLU A 64 -13.99 -18.50 -1.16
C GLU A 64 -14.93 -17.73 -0.22
N ASP A 65 -14.85 -17.97 1.09
CA ASP A 65 -15.74 -17.41 2.11
C ASP A 65 -15.05 -16.40 3.06
N GLN A 66 -13.75 -16.12 2.86
CA GLN A 66 -12.99 -15.22 3.74
C GLN A 66 -12.21 -14.19 2.94
N ARG A 67 -12.16 -12.97 3.48
CA ARG A 67 -11.33 -11.91 2.92
C ARG A 67 -9.85 -12.21 3.26
N PRO A 68 -8.95 -12.16 2.28
CA PRO A 68 -7.52 -12.24 2.57
C PRO A 68 -7.09 -11.17 3.55
N MET A 69 -6.43 -11.57 4.63
CA MET A 69 -5.91 -10.67 5.64
C MET A 69 -4.43 -10.38 5.40
N GLY A 70 -4.01 -9.18 5.75
CA GLY A 70 -2.61 -8.77 5.81
C GLY A 70 -1.84 -9.46 6.93
N THR A 71 -0.74 -8.87 7.34
CA THR A 71 0.08 -9.40 8.44
C THR A 71 -0.60 -9.13 9.77
N VAL A 72 -0.88 -10.19 10.52
CA VAL A 72 -1.44 -10.12 11.87
C VAL A 72 -0.30 -10.14 12.89
N PRO A 73 -0.20 -9.16 13.81
CA PRO A 73 0.77 -9.19 14.91
C PRO A 73 0.56 -10.39 15.87
N PRO A 74 1.61 -10.87 16.56
CA PRO A 74 2.98 -10.37 16.54
C PRO A 74 3.75 -10.81 15.30
N VAL A 75 4.64 -9.94 14.82
CA VAL A 75 5.57 -10.26 13.73
C VAL A 75 6.68 -11.16 14.27
N ASP A 76 7.13 -12.15 13.49
CA ASP A 76 8.25 -12.99 13.89
C ASP A 76 9.51 -12.12 14.14
N THR A 77 10.05 -12.21 15.35
CA THR A 77 11.27 -11.51 15.76
C THR A 77 12.51 -11.85 14.93
N LEU A 78 12.49 -12.96 14.18
CA LEU A 78 13.55 -13.35 13.26
C LEU A 78 13.31 -12.85 11.83
N TRP A 79 12.13 -12.29 11.54
CA TRP A 79 11.81 -11.76 10.23
C TRP A 79 12.77 -10.62 9.85
N GLN A 80 13.25 -10.66 8.62
CA GLN A 80 14.03 -9.60 8.02
C GLN A 80 13.48 -9.31 6.64
N SER A 81 13.31 -8.03 6.32
CA SER A 81 12.84 -7.62 5.00
C SER A 81 13.79 -8.12 3.90
N PRO A 82 13.29 -8.84 2.89
CA PRO A 82 14.10 -9.18 1.72
C PRO A 82 14.40 -7.95 0.84
N PHE A 83 13.82 -6.79 1.18
CA PHE A 83 13.94 -5.54 0.44
C PHE A 83 14.91 -4.53 1.09
N ILE A 84 15.67 -4.91 2.11
CA ILE A 84 16.70 -4.04 2.68
C ILE A 84 17.69 -3.57 1.60
N GLY A 85 17.91 -2.26 1.55
CA GLY A 85 18.80 -1.61 0.59
C GLY A 85 18.25 -1.53 -0.84
N LYS A 86 17.01 -1.97 -1.07
CA LYS A 86 16.30 -1.80 -2.34
C LYS A 86 15.70 -0.41 -2.44
N SER A 87 15.45 0.02 -3.68
CA SER A 87 14.76 1.28 -3.96
C SER A 87 13.24 1.10 -3.91
N ILE A 88 12.53 2.23 -3.79
CA ILE A 88 11.06 2.26 -3.95
C ILE A 88 10.65 1.75 -5.34
N GLN A 89 11.49 1.96 -6.37
CA GLN A 89 11.23 1.46 -7.71
C GLN A 89 11.31 -0.08 -7.78
N ASP A 90 12.25 -0.69 -7.05
CA ASP A 90 12.34 -2.16 -6.94
C ASP A 90 11.08 -2.72 -6.24
N ALA A 91 10.59 -2.05 -5.19
CA ALA A 91 9.35 -2.40 -4.52
C ALA A 91 8.15 -2.31 -5.47
N ALA A 92 8.07 -1.26 -6.29
CA ALA A 92 7.03 -1.13 -7.30
C ALA A 92 7.09 -2.22 -8.38
N ASP A 93 8.29 -2.59 -8.82
CA ASP A 93 8.46 -3.70 -9.76
C ASP A 93 8.06 -5.05 -9.14
N PHE A 94 8.30 -5.27 -7.85
CA PHE A 94 7.78 -6.43 -7.12
C PHE A 94 6.25 -6.42 -7.07
N VAL A 95 5.64 -5.31 -6.66
CA VAL A 95 4.19 -5.18 -6.51
C VAL A 95 3.45 -5.39 -7.84
N ARG A 96 3.97 -4.81 -8.93
CA ARG A 96 3.35 -4.93 -10.27
C ARG A 96 3.28 -6.38 -10.76
N ASN A 97 4.24 -7.21 -10.36
CA ASN A 97 4.34 -8.61 -10.79
C ASN A 97 3.66 -9.58 -9.81
N ALA A 98 3.13 -9.11 -8.69
CA ALA A 98 2.57 -9.97 -7.66
C ALA A 98 1.34 -10.74 -8.15
N PRO A 99 1.11 -11.98 -7.68
CA PRO A 99 -0.19 -12.63 -7.84
C PRO A 99 -1.25 -11.97 -6.93
N LYS A 100 -2.52 -12.33 -7.14
CA LYS A 100 -3.57 -12.00 -6.18
C LYS A 100 -3.24 -12.67 -4.82
N PRO A 101 -3.66 -12.09 -3.68
CA PRO A 101 -4.61 -10.97 -3.54
C PRO A 101 -3.96 -9.57 -3.44
N LEU A 102 -2.65 -9.47 -3.67
CA LEU A 102 -1.90 -8.22 -3.48
C LEU A 102 -2.31 -7.11 -4.46
N CYS A 103 -2.45 -5.89 -3.95
CA CYS A 103 -2.60 -4.68 -4.77
C CYS A 103 -1.42 -4.57 -5.73
N LYS A 104 -1.66 -4.33 -7.02
CA LYS A 104 -0.58 -4.12 -8.01
C LYS A 104 -0.28 -2.66 -8.31
N VAL A 105 -1.02 -1.75 -7.68
CA VAL A 105 -1.01 -0.31 -8.00
C VAL A 105 -0.53 0.52 -6.82
N PHE A 106 -1.01 0.21 -5.62
CA PHE A 106 -0.68 0.93 -4.40
C PHE A 106 0.09 0.04 -3.43
N PHE A 107 1.01 0.65 -2.69
CA PHE A 107 1.76 0.02 -1.61
C PHE A 107 2.26 1.09 -0.64
N ALA A 108 2.75 0.67 0.52
CA ALA A 108 3.30 1.54 1.55
C ALA A 108 4.79 1.24 1.78
N VAL A 109 5.54 2.25 2.21
CA VAL A 109 6.94 2.14 2.60
C VAL A 109 7.11 2.78 3.98
N LEU A 110 7.61 1.98 4.92
CA LEU A 110 7.99 2.44 6.25
C LEU A 110 9.44 2.91 6.25
N GLU A 111 9.62 4.21 6.50
CA GLU A 111 10.92 4.87 6.62
C GLU A 111 11.12 5.30 8.07
N LYS A 112 12.21 4.86 8.69
CA LYS A 112 12.47 5.11 10.12
C LYS A 112 12.40 6.60 10.48
N ASP A 113 13.23 7.42 9.83
CA ASP A 113 13.36 8.83 10.19
C ASP A 113 12.04 9.58 10.00
N ARG A 114 11.27 9.25 8.96
CA ARG A 114 9.97 9.86 8.71
C ARG A 114 8.95 9.47 9.78
N TYR A 115 8.93 8.20 10.15
CA TYR A 115 8.03 7.71 11.17
C TYR A 115 8.35 8.32 12.54
N GLU A 116 9.62 8.30 12.96
CA GLU A 116 10.05 8.81 14.26
C GLU A 116 9.82 10.31 14.43
N ASN A 117 9.98 11.10 13.36
CA ASN A 117 9.88 12.56 13.44
C ASN A 117 8.46 13.09 13.19
N ASP A 118 7.71 12.45 12.28
CA ASP A 118 6.45 13.00 11.76
C ASP A 118 5.24 12.06 11.97
N ASP A 119 5.43 10.84 12.50
CA ASP A 119 4.41 9.77 12.57
C ASP A 119 3.79 9.47 11.19
N LYS A 120 4.64 9.41 10.15
CA LYS A 120 4.22 9.21 8.77
C LYS A 120 4.81 7.96 8.11
N VAL A 121 3.99 7.33 7.29
CA VAL A 121 4.34 6.26 6.34
C VAL A 121 4.21 6.81 4.92
N THR A 122 5.06 6.37 4.01
CA THR A 122 5.00 6.81 2.62
C THR A 122 4.04 5.91 1.83
N ILE A 123 2.94 6.46 1.31
CA ILE A 123 2.08 5.75 0.35
C ILE A 123 2.65 5.96 -1.05
N CYS A 124 2.71 4.88 -1.81
CA CYS A 124 3.17 4.86 -3.19
C CYS A 124 2.07 4.41 -4.15
N LYS A 125 1.99 5.05 -5.31
CA LYS A 125 1.15 4.64 -6.45
C LYS A 125 2.01 4.48 -7.70
N ILE A 126 1.79 3.39 -8.42
CA ILE A 126 2.41 3.16 -9.72
C ILE A 126 1.55 3.82 -10.80
N VAL A 127 2.11 4.81 -11.49
CA VAL A 127 1.46 5.54 -12.59
C VAL A 127 2.38 5.47 -13.80
N ASN A 128 1.90 4.92 -14.92
CA ASN A 128 2.69 4.78 -16.16
C ASN A 128 4.08 4.12 -15.97
N ARG A 129 4.18 3.16 -15.03
CA ARG A 129 5.42 2.46 -14.61
C ARG A 129 6.39 3.28 -13.76
N GLU A 130 6.06 4.52 -13.45
CA GLU A 130 6.80 5.35 -12.50
C GLU A 130 6.12 5.33 -11.14
N VAL A 131 6.89 5.55 -10.07
CA VAL A 131 6.35 5.63 -8.71
C VAL A 131 6.12 7.07 -8.30
N GLN A 132 4.89 7.36 -7.91
CA GLN A 132 4.52 8.57 -7.18
C GLN A 132 4.42 8.23 -5.70
N ALA A 133 4.96 9.09 -4.83
CA ALA A 133 5.03 8.85 -3.39
C ALA A 133 4.57 10.08 -2.61
N ILE A 134 3.70 9.88 -1.63
CA ILE A 134 3.19 10.93 -0.74
C ILE A 134 3.31 10.44 0.71
N PRO A 135 3.94 11.22 1.61
CA PRO A 135 3.89 10.95 3.04
C PRO A 135 2.46 11.06 3.56
N CYS A 136 2.03 10.08 4.34
CA CYS A 136 0.70 9.96 4.92
C CYS A 136 0.80 9.76 6.43
N THR A 137 -0.07 10.42 7.18
CA THR A 137 -0.24 10.15 8.62
C THR A 137 -0.50 8.66 8.85
N THR A 138 0.22 8.03 9.78
CA THR A 138 0.23 6.57 9.94
C THR A 138 -1.17 5.99 10.14
N GLU A 139 -2.01 6.64 10.94
CA GLU A 139 -3.37 6.18 11.27
C GLU A 139 -4.34 6.26 10.06
N ASP A 140 -3.99 7.00 9.01
CA ASP A 140 -4.84 7.18 7.83
C ASP A 140 -4.40 6.33 6.62
N VAL A 141 -3.32 5.53 6.76
CA VAL A 141 -2.75 4.80 5.64
C VAL A 141 -3.76 3.85 5.01
N THR A 142 -4.46 3.03 5.80
CA THR A 142 -5.48 2.13 5.27
C THR A 142 -6.71 2.86 4.76
N ASN A 143 -7.10 3.98 5.37
CA ASN A 143 -8.18 4.84 4.87
C ASN A 143 -7.90 5.31 3.43
N HIS A 144 -6.67 5.75 3.14
CA HIS A 144 -6.29 6.18 1.79
C HIS A 144 -6.11 5.01 0.81
N LEU A 145 -5.63 3.86 1.28
CA LEU A 145 -5.45 2.68 0.44
C LEU A 145 -6.79 2.04 0.05
N LEU A 146 -7.70 1.90 1.01
CA LEU A 146 -9.03 1.29 0.85
C LEU A 146 -10.07 2.25 0.25
N GLY A 147 -9.96 3.54 0.54
CA GLY A 147 -11.00 4.52 0.30
C GLY A 147 -11.03 5.16 -1.10
N HIS A 148 -11.89 6.17 -1.17
CA HIS A 148 -12.26 6.98 -2.34
C HIS A 148 -11.13 7.82 -2.96
N ASP A 149 -9.96 7.91 -2.31
CA ASP A 149 -8.86 8.77 -2.78
C ASP A 149 -8.03 8.16 -3.93
N ARG A 150 -8.39 6.96 -4.39
CA ARG A 150 -7.88 6.45 -5.66
C ARG A 150 -8.16 7.41 -6.82
N ASP A 151 -9.31 8.08 -6.76
CA ASP A 151 -9.78 9.04 -7.76
C ASP A 151 -9.21 10.45 -7.52
N THR A 152 -8.84 10.79 -6.29
CA THR A 152 -8.26 12.10 -5.94
C THR A 152 -6.74 12.10 -5.94
N TRP A 153 -6.08 10.94 -6.10
CA TRP A 153 -4.63 10.79 -6.01
C TRP A 153 -3.86 11.81 -6.84
N GLU A 154 -4.30 12.10 -8.07
CA GLU A 154 -3.63 13.09 -8.93
C GLU A 154 -3.62 14.49 -8.27
N GLU A 155 -4.75 14.89 -7.68
CA GLU A 155 -4.86 16.14 -6.96
C GLU A 155 -3.99 16.13 -5.69
N SER A 156 -4.07 15.07 -4.89
CA SER A 156 -3.25 14.93 -3.68
C SER A 156 -1.76 14.94 -3.99
N PHE A 157 -1.31 14.24 -5.03
CA PHE A 157 0.08 14.22 -5.46
C PHE A 157 0.54 15.60 -5.95
N ARG A 158 -0.31 16.30 -6.72
CA ARG A 158 -0.04 17.67 -7.17
C ARG A 158 0.10 18.62 -5.98
N ARG A 159 -0.84 18.60 -5.03
CA ARG A 159 -0.79 19.45 -3.82
C ARG A 159 0.43 19.15 -2.96
N TRP A 160 0.77 17.88 -2.77
CA TRP A 160 2.02 17.50 -2.09
C TRP A 160 3.25 18.09 -2.79
N ARG A 161 3.34 17.97 -4.12
CA ARG A 161 4.46 18.47 -4.92
C ARG A 161 4.58 20.01 -4.92
N GLU A 162 3.45 20.71 -4.89
CA GLU A 162 3.39 22.19 -4.99
C GLU A 162 3.43 22.87 -3.62
N GLU A 163 2.74 22.31 -2.62
CA GLU A 163 2.47 22.94 -1.32
C GLU A 163 3.23 22.25 -0.16
N GLY A 164 3.74 21.02 -0.36
CA GLY A 164 4.34 20.23 0.71
C GLY A 164 3.31 19.69 1.72
N VAL A 165 2.02 19.71 1.38
CA VAL A 165 0.95 19.14 2.20
C VAL A 165 0.81 17.66 1.85
N GLY A 166 1.27 16.78 2.75
CA GLY A 166 1.08 15.34 2.62
C GLY A 166 -0.37 14.92 2.79
N LEU A 167 -0.60 13.61 2.78
CA LEU A 167 -1.87 13.01 3.19
C LEU A 167 -2.00 13.06 4.72
#